data_AF-A0A9D2AZ28-F1
#
_entry.id   AF-A0A9D2AZ28-F1
#
_cell.length_a   1.000
_cell.length_b   1.000
_cell.length_c   1.000
_cell.angle_alpha   90.00
_cell.angle_beta   90.00
_cell.angle_gamma   90.00
#
_symmetry.space_group_name_H-M   'P 1'
#
loop_
_entity.id
_entity.type
_entity.pdbx_description
1 polymer ?
#
loop_
_entity_poly.entity_id
_entity_poly.type
_entity_poly.pdbx_seq_one_letter_code
_entity_poly.pdbx_strand_id
1 'polypeptide(L)'
;MNITLKSTLFILFIAICPFAAKSQISFQQLREGMQETRKYILMYISSETCIHCPEQDAALKRDKALYSRLSKELYFLNWSMEKTDNFYFAGKDFEKGHLYKSGGIEFA
;
A
#
# COMPACT_ATOMS: atom_id res chain seq x y z
N MET A 1 49.01 11.85 12.34
CA MET A 1 47.75 12.46 12.81
C MET A 1 46.74 12.46 11.66
N ASN A 2 45.67 11.66 11.80
CA ASN A 2 44.32 11.88 11.22
C ASN A 2 44.12 11.99 9.69
N ILE A 3 44.35 10.94 8.89
CA ILE A 3 43.84 10.90 7.50
C ILE A 3 42.92 9.69 7.22
N THR A 4 43.09 8.57 7.92
CA THR A 4 42.25 7.37 7.73
C THR A 4 40.87 7.44 8.39
N LEU A 5 40.67 8.32 9.39
CA LEU A 5 39.39 8.43 10.11
C LEU A 5 38.27 9.14 9.31
N LYS A 6 38.65 9.99 8.33
CA LYS A 6 37.67 10.73 7.50
C LYS A 6 37.02 9.88 6.42
N SER A 7 37.72 8.87 5.91
CA SER A 7 37.24 8.06 4.78
C SER A 7 36.20 7.02 5.21
N THR A 8 36.37 6.43 6.40
CA THR A 8 35.42 5.45 6.94
C THR A 8 34.09 6.10 7.38
N LEU A 9 34.08 7.40 7.68
CA LEU A 9 32.86 8.13 8.04
C LEU A 9 31.93 8.38 6.84
N PHE A 10 32.47 8.44 5.61
CA PHE A 10 31.69 8.69 4.40
C PHE A 10 30.87 7.46 3.97
N ILE A 11 31.36 6.25 4.28
CA ILE A 11 30.69 4.98 3.97
C ILE A 11 29.48 4.74 4.92
N LEU A 12 29.51 5.30 6.13
CA LEU A 12 28.41 5.15 7.11
C LEU A 12 27.16 5.99 6.75
N PHE A 13 27.28 7.03 5.91
CA PHE A 13 26.16 7.90 5.54
C PHE A 13 25.29 7.36 4.39
N ILE A 14 25.81 6.46 3.55
CA ILE A 14 25.09 5.93 2.37
C ILE A 14 24.10 4.81 2.76
N ALA A 15 24.19 4.26 3.98
CA ALA A 15 23.26 3.23 4.47
C ALA A 15 21.88 3.77 4.87
N ILE A 16 21.68 5.09 4.94
CA ILE A 16 20.38 5.71 5.21
C ILE A 16 19.69 6.02 3.87
N CYS A 17 19.60 5.02 2.99
CA CYS A 17 18.65 5.10 1.89
C CYS A 17 17.24 5.11 2.51
N PRO A 18 16.42 6.15 2.33
CA PRO A 18 15.03 6.06 2.67
C PRO A 18 14.45 4.99 1.75
N PHE A 19 14.27 3.77 2.27
CA PHE A 19 13.45 2.75 1.64
C PHE A 19 12.16 3.48 1.23
N ALA A 20 11.93 3.63 -0.07
CA ALA A 20 10.74 4.29 -0.57
C ALA A 20 9.57 3.51 0.02
N ALA A 21 8.95 4.07 1.05
CA ALA A 21 7.91 3.39 1.79
C ALA A 21 6.76 3.19 0.80
N LYS A 22 6.62 1.99 0.25
CA LYS A 22 5.41 1.60 -0.46
C LYS A 22 4.30 1.65 0.58
N SER A 23 3.47 2.69 0.58
CA SER A 23 2.40 2.80 1.59
C SER A 23 1.25 1.86 1.30
N GLN A 24 1.08 1.50 0.03
CA GLN A 24 -0.02 0.66 -0.41
C GLN A 24 0.39 -0.80 -0.40
N ILE A 25 -0.48 -1.65 0.15
CA ILE A 25 -0.29 -3.09 0.26
C ILE A 25 -1.21 -3.84 -0.71
N SER A 26 -0.86 -5.09 -1.01
CA SER A 26 -1.72 -6.02 -1.77
C SER A 26 -2.68 -6.78 -0.85
N PHE A 27 -3.66 -7.49 -1.44
CA PHE A 27 -4.55 -8.39 -0.69
C PHE A 27 -3.78 -9.51 0.03
N GLN A 28 -2.69 -10.01 -0.55
CA GLN A 28 -1.83 -11.00 0.11
C GLN A 28 -1.18 -10.42 1.37
N GLN A 29 -0.58 -9.23 1.25
CA GLN A 29 0.04 -8.55 2.38
C GLN A 29 -0.97 -8.15 3.46
N LEU A 30 -2.21 -7.80 3.04
CA LEU A 30 -3.31 -7.55 3.97
C LEU A 30 -3.65 -8.81 4.77
N ARG A 31 -3.74 -9.96 4.11
CA ARG A 31 -3.99 -11.25 4.77
C ARG A 31 -2.91 -11.57 5.80
N GLU A 32 -1.64 -11.44 5.42
CA GLU A 32 -0.50 -11.66 6.32
C GLU A 32 -0.54 -10.67 7.49
N GLY A 33 -0.68 -9.37 7.21
CA GLY A 33 -0.68 -8.32 8.23
C GLY A 33 -1.81 -8.44 9.24
N MET A 34 -3.02 -8.82 8.80
CA MET A 34 -4.19 -9.00 9.67
C MET A 34 -4.03 -10.15 10.69
N GLN A 35 -3.14 -11.11 10.45
CA GLN A 35 -2.82 -12.15 11.43
C GLN A 35 -1.96 -11.60 12.58
N GLU A 36 -1.15 -10.57 12.31
CA GLU A 36 -0.22 -10.00 13.28
C GLU A 36 -0.86 -8.89 14.12
N THR A 37 -1.54 -7.93 13.46
CA THR A 37 -2.10 -6.76 14.13
C THR A 37 -3.49 -6.42 13.60
N ARG A 38 -4.33 -5.83 14.45
CA ARG A 38 -5.62 -5.29 14.01
C ARG A 38 -5.49 -3.80 13.75
N LYS A 39 -5.70 -3.40 12.50
CA LYS A 39 -5.80 -2.01 12.05
C LYS A 39 -7.02 -1.87 11.14
N TYR A 40 -7.51 -0.64 10.99
CA TYR A 40 -8.55 -0.36 10.00
C TYR A 40 -8.00 -0.53 8.58
N ILE A 41 -8.87 -0.93 7.66
CA ILE A 41 -8.55 -1.11 6.24
C ILE A 41 -9.08 0.09 5.48
N LEU A 42 -8.21 0.79 4.76
CA LEU A 42 -8.59 1.81 3.79
C LEU A 42 -8.30 1.26 2.40
N MET A 43 -9.33 1.16 1.56
CA MET A 43 -9.19 0.65 0.19
C MET A 43 -9.10 1.81 -0.80
N TYR A 44 -8.01 1.82 -1.56
CA TYR A 44 -7.87 2.66 -2.74
C TYR A 44 -8.30 1.86 -3.96
N ILE A 45 -9.54 2.07 -4.40
CA ILE A 45 -10.10 1.41 -5.57
C ILE A 45 -9.77 2.26 -6.81
N SER A 46 -9.15 1.64 -7.80
CA SER A 46 -8.71 2.26 -9.03
C SER A 46 -9.13 1.44 -10.25
N SER A 47 -9.32 2.14 -11.35
CA SER A 47 -9.54 1.56 -12.68
C SER A 47 -8.67 2.28 -13.69
N GLU A 48 -8.25 1.61 -14.75
CA GLU A 48 -7.58 2.22 -15.89
C GLU A 48 -8.48 3.25 -16.61
N THR A 49 -9.80 3.13 -16.47
CA THR A 49 -10.80 4.06 -17.01
C THR A 49 -11.12 5.23 -16.07
N CYS A 50 -10.55 5.24 -14.87
CA CYS A 50 -10.81 6.25 -13.85
C CYS A 50 -10.05 7.55 -14.16
N ILE A 51 -10.78 8.56 -14.63
CA ILE A 51 -10.22 9.88 -14.98
C ILE A 51 -9.56 10.57 -13.77
N HIS A 52 -10.09 10.37 -12.57
CA HIS A 52 -9.61 11.05 -11.35
C HIS A 52 -8.51 10.30 -10.59
N CYS A 53 -8.33 9.00 -10.85
CA CYS A 53 -7.38 8.18 -10.10
C CYS A 53 -5.91 8.66 -10.23
N PRO A 54 -5.43 9.11 -11.41
CA PRO A 54 -4.10 9.68 -11.52
C PRO A 54 -3.90 10.96 -10.68
N GLU A 55 -4.92 11.82 -10.63
CA GLU A 55 -4.88 13.06 -9.85
C GLU A 55 -4.87 12.77 -8.35
N GLN A 56 -5.69 11.84 -7.89
CA GLN A 56 -5.73 11.40 -6.49
C GLN A 56 -4.41 10.78 -6.05
N ASP A 57 -3.85 9.87 -6.87
CA ASP A 57 -2.56 9.25 -6.59
C ASP A 57 -1.43 10.28 -6.56
N ALA A 58 -1.43 11.25 -7.48
CA ALA A 58 -0.47 12.35 -7.48
C ALA A 58 -0.63 13.27 -6.25
N ALA A 59 -1.85 13.56 -5.81
CA ALA A 59 -2.11 14.32 -4.59
C ALA A 59 -1.61 13.56 -3.35
N LEU A 60 -1.92 12.27 -3.23
CA LEU A 60 -1.48 11.41 -2.13
C LEU A 60 0.05 11.31 -2.05
N LYS A 61 0.73 11.16 -3.18
CA LYS A 61 2.20 11.09 -3.24
C LYS A 61 2.88 12.41 -2.90
N ARG A 62 2.22 13.54 -3.16
CA ARG A 62 2.74 14.88 -2.81
C ARG A 62 2.65 15.12 -1.29
N ASP A 63 1.58 14.67 -0.65
CA ASP A 63 1.41 14.78 0.80
C ASP A 63 2.11 13.62 1.53
N LYS A 64 3.42 13.75 1.72
CA LYS A 64 4.24 12.75 2.43
C LYS A 64 3.78 12.50 3.87
N ALA A 65 3.21 13.52 4.53
CA ALA A 65 2.75 13.40 5.91
C ALA A 65 1.50 12.52 5.98
N LEU A 66 0.51 12.79 5.14
CA LEU A 66 -0.66 11.95 4.97
C LEU A 66 -0.26 10.53 4.56
N TYR A 67 0.58 10.38 3.53
CA TYR A 67 1.03 9.09 3.03
C TYR A 67 1.74 8.25 4.12
N SER A 68 2.56 8.88 4.95
CA SER A 68 3.19 8.22 6.11
C SER A 68 2.20 7.85 7.21
N ARG A 69 1.15 8.65 7.42
CA ARG A 69 0.12 8.32 8.43
C ARG A 69 -0.71 7.13 7.96
N LEU A 70 -1.12 7.13 6.69
CA LEU A 70 -1.86 6.03 6.09
C LEU A 70 -1.10 4.70 6.20
N SER A 71 0.21 4.68 5.94
CA SER A 71 1.01 3.45 6.03
C SER A 71 1.26 2.94 7.46
N LYS A 72 1.29 3.84 8.44
CA LYS A 72 1.53 3.49 9.85
C LYS A 72 0.27 3.06 10.57
N GLU A 73 -0.80 3.84 10.39
CA GLU A 73 -2.04 3.78 11.16
C GLU A 73 -3.03 2.77 10.56
N LEU A 74 -2.96 2.50 9.25
CA LEU A 74 -3.97 1.72 8.52
C LEU A 74 -3.35 0.63 7.65
N TYR A 75 -4.16 -0.34 7.26
CA TYR A 75 -3.91 -1.14 6.07
C TYR A 75 -4.41 -0.37 4.85
N PHE A 76 -3.51 0.35 4.19
CA PHE A 76 -3.85 1.07 2.97
C PHE A 76 -3.73 0.14 1.76
N LEU A 77 -4.84 -0.46 1.35
CA LEU A 77 -4.92 -1.48 0.32
C LEU A 77 -5.04 -0.84 -1.08
N ASN A 78 -4.21 -1.28 -2.03
CA ASN A 78 -4.42 -0.95 -3.44
C ASN A 78 -5.29 -2.01 -4.13
N TRP A 79 -6.40 -1.59 -4.71
CA TRP A 79 -7.28 -2.44 -5.50
C TRP A 79 -7.42 -1.85 -6.90
N SER A 80 -6.83 -2.48 -7.90
CA SER A 80 -7.06 -2.16 -9.32
C SER A 80 -8.05 -3.16 -9.88
N MET A 81 -9.18 -2.69 -10.41
CA MET A 81 -10.24 -3.55 -10.93
C MET A 81 -9.75 -4.47 -12.06
N GLU A 82 -8.77 -4.00 -12.84
CA GLU A 82 -8.22 -4.74 -13.99
C GLU A 82 -7.12 -5.70 -13.58
N LYS A 83 -6.32 -5.35 -12.57
CA LYS A 83 -5.10 -6.09 -12.18
C LYS A 83 -5.30 -7.00 -10.98
N THR A 84 -6.36 -6.80 -10.21
CA THR A 84 -6.72 -7.69 -9.12
C THR A 84 -7.41 -8.92 -9.71
N ASP A 85 -6.74 -10.06 -9.60
CA ASP A 85 -7.30 -11.37 -9.89
C ASP A 85 -8.01 -11.93 -8.65
N ASN A 86 -8.26 -13.24 -8.63
CA ASN A 86 -8.93 -13.90 -7.51
C ASN A 86 -8.17 -13.64 -6.19
N PHE A 87 -8.91 -13.32 -5.13
CA PHE A 87 -8.32 -13.00 -3.83
C PHE A 87 -9.11 -13.63 -2.69
N TYR A 88 -8.40 -13.97 -1.61
CA TYR A 88 -9.01 -14.50 -0.39
C TYR A 88 -9.10 -13.41 0.67
N PHE A 89 -10.31 -13.15 1.19
CA PHE A 89 -10.54 -12.15 2.23
C PHE A 89 -11.63 -12.61 3.21
N ALA A 90 -11.41 -12.36 4.50
CA ALA A 90 -12.38 -12.63 5.57
C ALA A 90 -12.99 -14.05 5.54
N GLY A 91 -12.18 -15.07 5.25
CA GLY A 91 -12.65 -16.45 5.22
C GLY A 91 -13.21 -16.92 3.88
N LYS A 92 -13.23 -16.07 2.85
CA LYS A 92 -13.89 -16.33 1.57
C LYS A 92 -12.99 -16.05 0.38
N ASP A 93 -13.14 -16.86 -0.66
CA ASP A 93 -12.55 -16.62 -1.98
C ASP A 93 -13.46 -15.73 -2.82
N PHE A 94 -12.85 -14.75 -3.47
CA PHE A 94 -13.48 -13.83 -4.41
C PHE A 94 -12.86 -14.05 -5.79
N GLU A 95 -13.71 -14.33 -6.76
CA GLU A 95 -13.34 -14.58 -8.14
C GLU A 95 -13.59 -13.33 -8.98
N LYS A 96 -12.65 -13.00 -9.86
CA LYS A 96 -12.77 -11.85 -10.75
C LYS A 96 -13.96 -12.02 -11.69
N GLY A 97 -14.77 -10.98 -11.84
CA GLY A 97 -15.95 -10.99 -12.71
C GLY A 97 -17.20 -11.61 -12.07
N HIS A 98 -17.11 -12.03 -10.80
CA HIS A 98 -18.27 -12.49 -10.03
C HIS A 98 -18.80 -11.37 -9.14
N LEU A 99 -20.11 -11.18 -9.18
CA LEU A 99 -20.78 -10.18 -8.34
C LEU A 99 -20.99 -10.70 -6.91
N TYR A 100 -20.33 -10.07 -5.94
CA TYR A 100 -20.52 -10.37 -4.53
C TYR A 100 -21.29 -9.24 -3.85
N LYS A 101 -22.35 -9.58 -3.12
CA LYS A 101 -23.14 -8.63 -2.33
C LYS A 101 -22.85 -8.79 -0.85
N SER A 102 -22.42 -7.73 -0.19
CA SER A 102 -22.28 -7.69 1.26
C SER A 102 -22.64 -6.32 1.80
N GLY A 103 -23.64 -6.24 2.69
CA GLY A 103 -23.98 -5.01 3.39
C GLY A 103 -24.35 -3.80 2.52
N GLY A 104 -24.80 -4.02 1.27
CA GLY A 104 -25.13 -2.94 0.32
C GLY A 104 -23.97 -2.49 -0.59
N ILE A 105 -22.79 -3.13 -0.48
CA ILE A 105 -21.65 -2.92 -1.39
C ILE A 105 -21.60 -4.09 -2.39
N GLU A 106 -21.55 -3.75 -3.68
CA GLU A 106 -21.39 -4.69 -4.79
C GLU A 106 -19.92 -4.71 -5.22
N PHE A 107 -19.31 -5.89 -5.20
CA PHE A 107 -17.96 -6.14 -5.71
C PHE A 107 -18.08 -6.90 -7.02
N ALA A 108 -17.33 -6.51 -8.06
CA ALA A 108 -17.34 -7.13 -9.40
C ALA A 108 -15.92 -7.51 -9.82
#